data_AF-A0A2A9MFV4-F1
#
_entry.id   AF-A0A2A9MFV4-F1
#
_cell.length_a   1.000
_cell.length_b   1.000
_cell.length_c   1.000
_cell.angle_alpha   90.00
_cell.angle_beta   90.00
_cell.angle_gamma   90.00
#
_symmetry.space_group_name_H-M   'P 1'
#
loop_
_entity.id
_entity.type
_entity.pdbx_description
1 polymer ?
#
loop_
_entity_poly.entity_id
_entity_poly.type
_entity_poly.pdbx_seq_one_letter_code
_entity_poly.pdbx_strand_id
1 'polypeptide(L)'
;MRSSPDAQMATRNDDATAVAPSSSSSAASTSSSPKEDYAAAGAARVEALNSCAQEKALYDACWNHWYRYHFIRGQLQQNCNHFFEEYRACVLEELEKKGLVDLAAKGFALDPANERRAEP
;
A
#
# COMPACT_ATOMS: atom_id res chain seq x y z
N MET A 1 62.95 -12.46 -20.63
CA MET A 1 63.08 -12.04 -22.04
C MET A 1 61.76 -12.31 -22.73
N ARG A 2 61.26 -11.30 -23.46
CA ARG A 2 60.09 -11.29 -24.36
C ARG A 2 58.71 -11.33 -23.68
N SER A 3 57.71 -10.58 -24.09
CA SER A 3 57.57 -9.36 -24.90
C SER A 3 56.08 -8.96 -24.83
N SER A 4 55.83 -7.69 -25.08
CA SER A 4 54.60 -6.91 -24.95
C SER A 4 53.32 -7.36 -25.70
N PRO A 5 52.18 -6.67 -25.40
CA PRO A 5 50.83 -6.83 -25.96
C PRO A 5 50.53 -5.89 -27.15
N ASP A 6 49.42 -6.11 -27.87
CA ASP A 6 48.59 -5.18 -28.71
C ASP A 6 47.44 -6.04 -29.30
N ALA A 7 46.23 -5.63 -29.67
CA ALA A 7 45.62 -4.36 -30.10
C ALA A 7 44.07 -4.53 -29.99
N GLN A 8 43.29 -3.53 -29.54
CA GLN A 8 42.47 -2.60 -30.36
C GLN A 8 41.33 -3.24 -31.19
N MET A 9 40.17 -2.65 -31.49
CA MET A 9 39.35 -1.49 -31.07
C MET A 9 38.11 -1.50 -32.00
N ALA A 10 37.11 -0.66 -31.70
CA ALA A 10 36.07 -0.11 -32.60
C ALA A 10 34.73 -0.91 -32.65
N THR A 11 33.53 -0.32 -32.68
CA THR A 11 33.05 1.06 -32.92
C THR A 11 31.72 1.34 -32.20
N ARG A 12 31.51 2.62 -31.88
CA ARG A 12 30.21 3.29 -31.61
C ARG A 12 29.33 3.30 -32.86
N ASN A 13 28.01 3.33 -32.69
CA ASN A 13 27.09 4.06 -33.58
C ASN A 13 25.96 4.68 -32.74
N ASP A 14 25.93 6.01 -32.74
CA ASP A 14 24.80 6.86 -32.34
C ASP A 14 23.94 7.10 -33.60
N ASP A 15 22.61 6.96 -33.51
CA ASP A 15 21.70 7.73 -34.37
C ASP A 15 20.45 8.15 -33.61
N ALA A 16 20.13 9.41 -33.78
CA ALA A 16 19.18 10.18 -32.99
C ALA A 16 17.75 10.05 -33.55
N THR A 17 16.78 10.39 -32.71
CA THR A 17 15.80 11.48 -32.95
C THR A 17 14.46 11.12 -32.32
N ALA A 18 14.02 12.01 -31.43
CA ALA A 18 12.75 11.97 -30.75
C ALA A 18 11.57 12.24 -31.68
N VAL A 19 10.45 11.53 -31.49
CA VAL A 19 9.10 12.08 -31.66
C VAL A 19 8.11 11.28 -30.81
N ALA A 20 7.56 11.90 -29.77
CA ALA A 20 6.20 11.61 -29.32
C ALA A 20 5.22 12.22 -30.34
N PRO A 21 4.01 11.67 -30.47
CA PRO A 21 2.93 12.34 -29.74
C PRO A 21 1.97 11.39 -29.01
N SER A 22 1.46 11.97 -27.95
CA SER A 22 0.37 11.62 -27.04
C SER A 22 -0.90 11.01 -27.66
N SER A 23 -1.53 10.14 -26.85
CA SER A 23 -2.99 9.99 -26.63
C SER A 23 -3.84 9.54 -27.82
N SER A 24 -4.85 8.69 -27.74
CA SER A 24 -5.59 7.99 -26.68
C SER A 24 -6.57 7.08 -27.47
N SER A 25 -7.07 5.95 -27.00
CA SER A 25 -8.21 5.87 -26.08
C SER A 25 -8.72 4.42 -26.04
N SER A 26 -9.42 4.09 -24.95
CA SER A 26 -10.56 3.16 -24.93
C SER A 26 -10.27 1.67 -24.78
N ALA A 27 -10.04 1.26 -23.52
CA ALA A 27 -10.74 0.09 -22.99
C ALA A 27 -11.67 0.57 -21.86
N ALA A 28 -12.89 0.91 -22.29
CA ALA A 28 -14.13 0.98 -21.53
C ALA A 28 -14.06 1.40 -20.06
N SER A 29 -14.16 2.71 -19.81
CA SER A 29 -14.88 3.21 -18.65
C SER A 29 -16.35 2.90 -18.88
N THR A 30 -16.77 1.69 -18.53
CA THR A 30 -18.18 1.39 -18.35
C THR A 30 -18.66 2.35 -17.27
N SER A 31 -19.59 3.22 -17.63
CA SER A 31 -20.24 4.14 -16.70
C SER A 31 -21.12 3.33 -15.75
N SER A 32 -20.52 2.64 -14.79
CA SER A 32 -21.20 2.18 -13.59
C SER A 32 -21.46 3.38 -12.70
N SER A 33 -22.59 3.35 -12.01
CA SER A 33 -22.93 4.39 -11.06
C SER A 33 -21.91 4.38 -9.93
N PRO A 34 -21.52 5.54 -9.33
CA PRO A 34 -20.56 5.57 -8.23
C PRO A 34 -20.86 4.59 -7.10
N LYS A 35 -22.15 4.27 -6.87
CA LYS A 35 -22.62 3.31 -5.87
C LYS A 35 -22.17 1.86 -6.10
N GLU A 36 -22.03 1.42 -7.36
CA GLU A 36 -21.66 0.03 -7.68
C GLU A 36 -20.17 -0.20 -7.41
N ASP A 37 -19.33 0.79 -7.73
CA ASP A 37 -17.88 0.70 -7.53
C ASP A 37 -17.51 0.69 -6.03
N TYR A 38 -18.24 1.44 -5.18
CA TYR A 38 -18.03 1.40 -3.73
C TYR A 38 -18.46 0.07 -3.09
N ALA A 39 -19.52 -0.56 -3.59
CA ALA A 39 -19.97 -1.85 -3.06
C ALA A 39 -18.96 -2.96 -3.39
N ALA A 40 -18.44 -2.99 -4.63
CA ALA A 40 -17.39 -3.90 -5.05
C ALA A 40 -16.09 -3.69 -4.26
N ALA A 41 -15.67 -2.43 -4.09
CA ALA A 41 -14.52 -2.09 -3.26
C ALA A 41 -14.72 -2.48 -1.78
N GLY A 42 -15.93 -2.30 -1.25
CA GLY A 42 -16.31 -2.72 0.09
C GLY A 42 -16.22 -4.24 0.28
N ALA A 43 -16.75 -5.01 -0.67
CA ALA A 43 -16.69 -6.47 -0.65
C ALA A 43 -15.24 -6.97 -0.72
N ALA A 44 -14.43 -6.40 -1.61
CA ALA A 44 -13.03 -6.77 -1.76
C ALA A 44 -12.18 -6.42 -0.53
N ARG A 45 -12.50 -5.31 0.16
CA ARG A 45 -11.91 -5.00 1.48
C ARG A 45 -12.32 -6.03 2.53
N VAL A 46 -13.60 -6.39 2.61
CA VAL A 46 -14.08 -7.41 3.57
C VAL A 46 -13.38 -8.74 3.32
N GLU A 47 -13.21 -9.12 2.07
CA GLU A 47 -12.49 -10.34 1.70
C GLU A 47 -11.01 -10.28 2.14
N ALA A 48 -10.31 -9.17 1.86
CA ALA A 48 -8.93 -8.98 2.32
C ALA A 48 -8.79 -9.07 3.85
N LEU A 49 -9.75 -8.50 4.60
CA LEU A 49 -9.79 -8.60 6.06
C LEU A 49 -10.00 -10.04 6.55
N ASN A 50 -10.82 -10.82 5.83
CA ASN A 50 -11.07 -12.22 6.17
C ASN A 50 -9.87 -13.12 5.86
N SER A 51 -9.13 -12.84 4.79
CA SER A 51 -7.87 -13.55 4.47
C SER A 51 -6.83 -13.41 5.59
N CYS A 52 -6.83 -12.28 6.30
CA CYS A 52 -5.89 -11.96 7.38
C CYS A 52 -6.44 -12.25 8.79
N ALA A 53 -7.41 -13.16 8.91
CA ALA A 53 -8.10 -13.43 10.17
C ALA A 53 -7.18 -13.99 11.27
N GLN A 54 -6.11 -14.69 10.91
CA GLN A 54 -5.16 -15.27 11.86
C GLN A 54 -4.31 -14.19 12.54
N GLU A 55 -3.69 -13.31 11.76
CA GLU A 55 -2.90 -12.16 12.23
C GLU A 55 -3.80 -11.21 13.03
N LYS A 56 -5.02 -10.99 12.54
CA LYS A 56 -6.03 -10.21 13.26
C LYS A 56 -6.34 -10.79 14.64
N ALA A 57 -6.51 -12.11 14.76
CA ALA A 57 -6.82 -12.74 16.04
C ALA A 57 -5.70 -12.54 17.08
N LEU A 58 -4.43 -12.59 16.65
CA LEU A 58 -3.27 -12.31 17.52
C LEU A 58 -3.25 -10.85 17.96
N TYR A 59 -3.45 -9.92 17.02
CA TYR A 59 -3.54 -8.49 17.32
C TYR A 59 -4.70 -8.18 18.27
N ASP A 60 -5.90 -8.68 18.00
CA ASP A 60 -7.09 -8.47 18.83
C ASP A 60 -6.90 -9.03 20.24
N ALA A 61 -6.28 -10.21 20.38
CA ALA A 61 -6.02 -10.80 21.69
C ALA A 61 -5.09 -9.91 22.53
N CYS A 62 -4.00 -9.42 21.94
CA CYS A 62 -3.10 -8.48 22.58
C CYS A 62 -3.82 -7.15 22.90
N TRP A 63 -4.50 -6.58 21.91
CA TRP A 63 -5.17 -5.28 22.03
C TRP A 63 -6.25 -5.30 23.11
N ASN A 64 -7.09 -6.34 23.16
CA ASN A 64 -8.13 -6.46 24.18
C ASN A 64 -7.54 -6.58 25.59
N HIS A 65 -6.44 -7.31 25.75
CA HIS A 65 -5.72 -7.37 27.01
C HIS A 65 -5.17 -5.98 27.39
N TRP A 66 -4.42 -5.36 26.48
CA TRP A 66 -3.86 -4.04 26.70
C TRP A 66 -4.92 -2.99 27.03
N TYR A 67 -6.02 -2.97 26.28
CA TYR A 67 -7.13 -2.04 26.48
C TYR A 67 -7.71 -2.15 27.88
N ARG A 68 -8.01 -3.38 28.34
CA ARG A 68 -8.65 -3.64 29.62
C ARG A 68 -7.75 -3.41 30.83
N TYR A 69 -6.44 -3.63 30.71
CA TYR A 69 -5.54 -3.61 31.86
C TYR A 69 -4.61 -2.39 31.91
N HIS A 70 -4.35 -1.75 30.76
CA HIS A 70 -3.40 -0.64 30.64
C HIS A 70 -4.10 0.63 30.19
N PHE A 71 -4.75 0.62 29.02
CA PHE A 71 -5.31 1.83 28.40
C PHE A 71 -6.32 2.54 29.31
N ILE A 72 -7.33 1.82 29.82
CA ILE A 72 -8.35 2.42 30.70
C ILE A 72 -7.79 2.93 32.03
N ARG A 73 -6.54 2.57 32.37
CA ARG A 73 -5.82 3.04 33.56
C ARG A 73 -4.81 4.15 33.23
N GLY A 74 -4.81 4.67 32.00
CA GLY A 74 -3.91 5.73 31.55
C GLY A 74 -2.50 5.26 31.19
N GLN A 75 -2.26 3.95 31.08
CA GLN A 75 -0.97 3.41 30.66
C GLN A 75 -0.93 3.28 29.13
N LEU A 76 -0.28 4.22 28.46
CA LEU A 76 -0.34 4.38 26.99
C LEU A 76 0.84 3.73 26.24
N GLN A 77 1.63 2.88 26.89
CA GLN A 77 2.79 2.24 26.26
C GLN A 77 2.36 1.28 25.13
N GLN A 78 3.13 1.27 24.04
CA GLN A 78 2.83 0.49 22.83
C GLN A 78 3.22 -0.99 23.01
N ASN A 79 2.26 -1.84 23.41
CA ASN A 79 2.54 -3.25 23.72
C ASN A 79 2.21 -4.23 22.57
N CYS A 80 1.40 -3.83 21.59
CA CYS A 80 0.87 -4.72 20.56
C CYS A 80 1.38 -4.41 19.14
N ASN A 81 2.42 -3.59 19.02
CA ASN A 81 2.84 -3.03 17.73
C ASN A 81 3.30 -4.10 16.75
N HIS A 82 4.00 -5.14 17.22
CA HIS A 82 4.44 -6.25 16.38
C HIS A 82 3.26 -6.97 15.69
N PHE A 83 2.24 -7.36 16.46
CA PHE A 83 1.04 -8.01 15.91
C PHE A 83 0.24 -7.09 14.98
N PHE A 84 0.24 -5.78 15.29
CA PHE A 84 -0.41 -4.79 14.43
C PHE A 84 0.28 -4.69 13.06
N GLU A 85 1.62 -4.61 13.04
CA GLU A 85 2.38 -4.52 11.79
C GLU A 85 2.23 -5.77 10.92
N GLU A 86 2.18 -6.97 11.53
CA GLU A 86 1.92 -8.22 10.79
C GLU A 86 0.53 -8.24 10.16
N TYR A 87 -0.50 -7.90 10.94
CA TYR A 87 -1.88 -7.81 10.43
C TYR A 87 -2.00 -6.73 9.34
N ARG A 88 -1.38 -5.57 9.54
CA ARG A 88 -1.37 -4.46 8.58
C ARG A 88 -0.71 -4.87 7.27
N ALA A 89 0.45 -5.53 7.34
CA ALA A 89 1.16 -6.03 6.16
C ALA A 89 0.28 -6.99 5.36
N CYS A 90 -0.33 -7.98 6.01
CA CYS A 90 -1.23 -8.92 5.35
C CYS A 90 -2.38 -8.21 4.61
N VAL A 91 -3.05 -7.26 5.27
CA VAL A 91 -4.19 -6.55 4.66
C VAL A 91 -3.74 -5.72 3.46
N LEU A 92 -2.57 -5.07 3.52
CA LEU A 92 -2.04 -4.30 2.39
C LEU A 92 -1.71 -5.20 1.20
N GLU A 93 -1.05 -6.33 1.44
CA GLU A 93 -0.73 -7.31 0.39
C GLU A 93 -2.01 -7.84 -0.29
N GLU A 94 -3.06 -8.13 0.46
CA GLU A 94 -4.34 -8.60 -0.08
C GLU A 94 -5.08 -7.53 -0.88
N LEU A 95 -5.01 -6.25 -0.45
CA LEU A 95 -5.59 -5.13 -1.19
C LEU A 95 -4.80 -4.84 -2.48
N GLU A 96 -3.48 -4.99 -2.46
CA GLU A 96 -2.61 -4.89 -3.63
C GLU A 96 -2.96 -5.92 -4.70
N LYS A 97 -3.12 -7.19 -4.31
CA LYS A 97 -3.57 -8.27 -5.21
C LYS A 97 -4.91 -7.98 -5.88
N LYS A 98 -5.78 -7.19 -5.23
CA LYS A 98 -7.12 -6.82 -5.71
C LYS A 98 -7.15 -5.48 -6.46
N GLY A 99 -6.01 -4.79 -6.63
CA GLY A 99 -5.94 -3.51 -7.33
C GLY A 99 -6.54 -2.33 -6.55
N LEU A 100 -6.66 -2.45 -5.22
CA LEU A 100 -7.29 -1.46 -4.34
C LEU A 100 -6.26 -0.60 -3.58
N VAL A 101 -5.03 -0.51 -4.09
CA VAL A 101 -3.90 0.19 -3.47
C VAL A 101 -4.23 1.65 -3.18
N ASP A 102 -4.92 2.32 -4.10
CA ASP A 102 -5.33 3.72 -3.93
C ASP A 102 -6.31 3.92 -2.75
N LEU A 103 -7.16 2.93 -2.47
CA LEU A 103 -8.06 2.97 -1.32
C LEU A 103 -7.31 2.72 -0.02
N ALA A 104 -6.32 1.84 -0.03
CA ALA A 104 -5.43 1.64 1.11
C ALA A 104 -4.63 2.92 1.41
N ALA A 105 -4.00 3.50 0.40
CA ALA A 105 -3.20 4.72 0.55
C ALA A 105 -4.02 5.90 1.09
N LYS A 106 -5.25 6.11 0.58
CA LYS A 106 -6.13 7.19 1.05
C LYS A 106 -6.76 6.92 2.42
N GLY A 107 -7.09 5.66 2.74
CA GLY A 107 -7.68 5.30 4.02
C GLY A 107 -6.70 5.33 5.19
N PHE A 108 -5.40 5.13 4.93
CA PHE A 108 -4.33 5.23 5.94
C PHE A 108 -3.63 6.59 5.97
N ALA A 109 -3.73 7.39 4.91
CA ALA A 109 -3.31 8.78 4.95
C ALA A 109 -4.25 9.54 5.89
N LEU A 110 -3.73 9.94 7.06
CA LEU A 110 -4.39 10.92 7.91
C LEU A 110 -4.70 12.15 7.05
N ASP A 111 -5.97 12.48 6.92
CA ASP A 111 -6.43 13.62 6.14
C ASP A 111 -5.82 14.90 6.76
N PRO A 112 -4.89 15.60 6.08
CA PRO A 112 -4.25 16.79 6.64
C PRO A 112 -5.26 17.92 6.90
N ALA A 113 -6.48 17.80 6.36
CA ALA A 113 -7.55 18.77 6.54
C ALA A 113 -8.16 18.74 7.96
N ASN A 114 -7.97 17.69 8.75
CA ASN A 114 -8.54 17.58 10.10
C ASN A 114 -7.62 18.18 11.20
N GLU A 115 -6.36 18.48 10.88
CA GLU A 115 -5.38 19.06 11.82
C GLU A 115 -5.71 20.52 12.20
N ARG A 116 -6.60 21.20 11.46
CA ARG A 116 -6.97 22.61 11.71
C ARG A 116 -8.12 22.84 12.70
N ARG A 117 -8.61 21.79 13.38
CA ARG A 117 -9.69 21.90 14.37
C ARG A 117 -9.23 21.65 15.82
N ALA A 118 -7.98 21.27 16.03
CA ALA A 118 -7.43 21.03 17.35
C ALA A 118 -6.28 22.00 17.63
N GLU A 119 -6.60 23.20 18.10
CA GLU A 119 -5.80 24.02 19.03
C GLU A 119 -6.73 25.13 19.60
N PRO A 120 -6.48 25.59 20.84
CA PRO A 120 -7.50 26.08 21.79
C PRO A 120 -8.19 27.42 21.46
#